data_AF-A0A382YXA5-F1
#
_entry.id   AF-A0A382YXA5-F1
#
_cell.length_a   1.000
_cell.length_b   1.000
_cell.length_c   1.000
_cell.angle_alpha   90.00
_cell.angle_beta   90.00
_cell.angle_gamma   90.00
#
_symmetry.space_group_name_H-M   'P 1'
#
loop_
_entity.id
_entity.type
_entity.pdbx_description
1 polymer ?
#
loop_
_entity_poly.entity_id
_entity_poly.type
_entity_poly.pdbx_seq_one_letter_code
_entity_poly.pdbx_strand_id
1 'polypeptide(L)' 'MALEQTLSIIKPDGVKRNLVGEILRRFESKNLRIVTTRMLHLSKREAEGFYDVHRERPFFEELTTFMSSGPVV' A
#
# COMPACT_ATOMS: atom_id res chain seq x y z
N MET A 1 21.54 -13.66 8.18
CA MET A 1 20.10 -13.79 7.86
C MET A 1 19.95 -13.93 6.36
N ALA A 2 18.93 -14.66 5.89
CA ALA A 2 18.67 -14.82 4.45
C ALA A 2 18.10 -13.53 3.85
N LEU A 3 18.06 -13.44 2.51
CA LEU A 3 17.36 -12.36 1.82
C LEU A 3 15.85 -12.50 2.04
N GLU A 4 15.22 -11.46 2.56
CA GLU A 4 13.78 -11.41 2.81
C GLU A 4 13.06 -10.50 1.81
N GLN A 5 11.76 -10.72 1.66
CA GLN A 5 10.88 -9.88 0.84
C GLN A 5 9.71 -9.41 1.68
N THR A 6 9.31 -8.16 1.46
CA THR A 6 8.15 -7.57 2.13
C THR A 6 7.33 -6.77 1.15
N LEU A 7 6.05 -6.60 1.46
CA LEU A 7 5.12 -5.75 0.72
C LEU A 7 5.10 -4.37 1.36
N SER A 8 5.24 -3.34 0.53
CA SER A 8 4.96 -1.95 0.91
C SER A 8 3.84 -1.43 0.02
N ILE A 9 2.89 -0.69 0.61
CA ILE A 9 1.81 -0.02 -0.11
C ILE A 9 1.87 1.47 0.22
N ILE A 10 2.05 2.30 -0.79
CA ILE A 10 1.86 3.73 -0.72
C ILE A 10 0.37 3.99 -0.86
N LYS A 11 -0.26 4.36 0.24
CA LYS A 11 -1.71 4.60 0.35
C LYS A 11 -2.18 5.80 -0.50
N PRO A 12 -3.51 5.95 -0.73
CA PRO A 12 -4.02 6.98 -1.63
C PRO A 12 -3.64 8.42 -1.25
N ASP A 13 -3.49 8.72 0.05
CA ASP A 13 -3.02 10.02 0.53
C ASP A 13 -1.57 10.30 0.13
N GLY A 14 -0.69 9.29 0.19
CA GLY A 14 0.70 9.39 -0.24
C GLY A 14 0.81 9.63 -1.74
N VAL A 15 -0.01 8.94 -2.53
CA VAL A 15 -0.06 9.14 -3.99
C VAL A 15 -0.62 10.53 -4.33
N LYS A 16 -1.73 10.94 -3.71
CA LYS A 16 -2.34 12.26 -3.91
C LYS A 16 -1.41 13.42 -3.58
N ARG A 17 -0.50 13.22 -2.62
CA ARG A 17 0.52 14.20 -2.22
C ARG A 17 1.80 14.14 -3.07
N ASN A 18 1.83 13.35 -4.14
CA ASN A 18 2.99 13.15 -5.02
C ASN A 18 4.24 12.63 -4.28
N LEU A 19 4.07 11.80 -3.25
CA LEU A 19 5.18 11.31 -2.40
C LEU A 19 5.81 10.00 -2.90
N VAL A 20 5.34 9.42 -4.01
CA VAL A 20 5.79 8.10 -4.50
C VAL A 20 7.31 8.06 -4.66
N GLY A 21 7.90 8.99 -5.42
CA GLY A 21 9.34 9.00 -5.67
C GLY A 21 10.18 9.17 -4.40
N GLU A 22 9.74 10.03 -3.47
CA GLU A 22 10.42 10.24 -2.19
C GLU A 22 10.41 8.97 -1.32
N ILE A 23 9.29 8.23 -1.30
CA ILE A 23 9.19 6.99 -0.54
C ILE A 23 10.07 5.89 -1.16
N LEU A 24 10.04 5.72 -2.48
CA LEU A 24 10.90 4.75 -3.17
C LEU A 24 12.39 5.04 -2.93
N ARG A 25 12.78 6.32 -3.03
CA ARG A 25 14.14 6.77 -2.72
C ARG A 25 14.56 6.41 -1.30
N ARG A 26 13.65 6.48 -0.32
CA ARG A 26 13.94 6.07 1.06
C ARG A 26 14.25 4.58 1.17
N PHE A 27 13.54 3.72 0.45
CA PHE A 27 13.85 2.29 0.42
C PHE A 27 15.24 2.03 -0.17
N GLU A 28 15.53 2.60 -1.33
CA GLU A 28 16.80 2.43 -2.04
C GLU A 28 17.98 2.98 -1.23
N SER A 29 17.84 4.16 -0.61
CA SER A 29 18.87 4.75 0.26
C SER A 29 19.14 3.95 1.54
N LYS A 30 18.24 3.04 1.91
CA LYS A 30 18.40 2.08 3.02
C LYS A 30 18.87 0.71 2.52
N ASN A 31 19.35 0.62 1.28
CA ASN A 31 19.83 -0.60 0.63
C ASN A 31 18.74 -1.67 0.46
N LEU A 32 17.45 -1.30 0.47
CA LEU A 32 16.38 -2.19 0.05
C LEU A 32 16.26 -2.14 -1.48
N ARG A 33 16.09 -3.31 -2.10
CA ARG A 33 15.90 -3.44 -3.55
C ARG A 33 14.42 -3.55 -3.86
N ILE A 34 13.89 -2.63 -4.66
CA ILE A 34 12.53 -2.73 -5.21
C ILE A 34 12.56 -3.79 -6.32
N VAL A 35 11.97 -4.96 -6.06
CA VAL A 35 11.95 -6.08 -7.00
C VAL A 35 10.78 -6.01 -7.99
N THR A 36 9.70 -5.34 -7.60
CA THR A 36 8.50 -5.12 -8.43
C THR A 36 7.78 -3.87 -7.93
N THR A 37 7.08 -3.17 -8.83
CA THR A 37 6.22 -2.02 -8.50
C THR A 37 5.05 -1.96 -9.46
N ARG A 38 3.87 -1.59 -8.97
CA ARG A 38 2.67 -1.46 -9.80
C ARG A 38 1.70 -0.46 -9.18
N MET A 39 1.30 0.54 -9.96
CA MET A 39 0.19 1.41 -9.59
C MET A 39 -1.14 0.71 -9.88
N LEU A 40 -2.05 0.74 -8.91
CA LEU A 40 -3.38 0.15 -8.98
C LEU A 40 -4.41 1.10 -8.38
N HIS A 41 -5.64 1.07 -8.87
CA HIS A 41 -6.79 1.61 -8.14
C HIS A 41 -7.63 0.43 -7.67
N LEU A 42 -7.52 0.10 -6.39
CA LEU A 42 -8.25 -1.02 -5.80
C LEU A 42 -9.75 -0.73 -5.80
N SER A 43 -10.53 -1.69 -6.28
CA SER A 43 -11.96 -1.74 -5.96
C SER A 43 -12.15 -1.96 -4.46
N LYS A 44 -13.33 -1.55 -3.94
CA LYS A 44 -13.69 -1.78 -2.52
C LYS A 44 -13.58 -3.27 -2.15
N ARG A 45 -14.01 -4.18 -3.04
CA ARG A 45 -13.93 -5.63 -2.83
C ARG A 45 -12.49 -6.13 -2.75
N GLU A 46 -11.57 -5.60 -3.56
CA GLU A 46 -10.14 -5.95 -3.47
C GLU A 46 -9.53 -5.46 -2.16
N ALA A 47 -9.87 -4.24 -1.72
CA ALA A 47 -9.42 -3.71 -0.43
C ALA A 47 -9.96 -4.54 0.75
N GLU A 48 -11.23 -4.92 0.73
CA GLU A 48 -11.84 -5.81 1.74
C GLU A 48 -11.16 -7.18 1.78
N GLY A 49 -10.87 -7.76 0.61
CA GLY A 49 -10.14 -9.02 0.52
C GLY A 49 -8.72 -8.94 1.06
N PHE A 50 -8.01 -7.82 0.82
CA PHE A 50 -6.66 -7.62 1.34
C PHE A 50 -6.65 -7.41 2.87
N TYR A 51 -7.62 -6.68 3.42
CA TYR A 51 -7.71 -6.38 4.85
C TYR A 51 -8.60 -7.34 5.64
N ASP A 52 -8.92 -8.52 5.11
CA ASP A 52 -9.88 -9.48 5.68
C ASP A 52 -9.57 -9.88 7.13
N VAL A 53 -8.29 -9.90 7.51
CA VAL A 53 -7.81 -10.11 8.89
C VAL A 53 -8.37 -9.09 9.89
N HIS A 54 -8.87 -7.96 9.42
CA HIS A 54 -9.50 -6.91 10.22
C HIS A 54 -11.02 -6.84 10.05
N ARG A 55 -11.67 -7.80 9.39
CA ARG A 55 -13.11 -7.78 9.07
C ARG A 55 -14.01 -7.51 10.28
N GLU A 56 -13.67 -8.07 11.44
CA GLU A 56 -14.45 -7.90 12.68
C GLU A 56 -14.12 -6.62 13.45
N ARG A 57 -13.16 -5.82 12.98
CA ARG A 57 -12.73 -4.60 13.65
C ARG A 57 -13.66 -3.44 13.27
N PRO A 58 -13.99 -2.54 14.21
CA PRO A 58 -14.94 -1.46 13.97
C PRO A 58 -14.49 -0.47 12.87
N PHE A 59 -13.19 -0.42 12.57
CA PHE A 59 -12.60 0.46 11.55
C PHE A 59 -12.49 -0.19 10.16
N PHE A 60 -12.96 -1.43 9.97
CA PHE A 60 -12.77 -2.16 8.71
C PHE A 60 -13.40 -1.45 7.51
N GLU A 61 -14.61 -0.94 7.67
CA GLU A 61 -15.32 -0.21 6.63
C GLU A 61 -14.53 1.04 6.21
N GLU A 62 -14.13 1.86 7.18
CA GLU A 62 -13.41 3.10 6.94
C GLU A 62 -12.07 2.83 6.26
N LEU A 63 -11.32 1.84 6.76
CA LEU A 63 -10.04 1.42 6.21
C LEU A 63 -10.17 1.01 4.74
N THR A 64 -11.13 0.15 4.43
CA THR A 64 -11.31 -0.37 3.06
C THR A 64 -11.88 0.70 2.13
N THR A 65 -12.73 1.61 2.63
CA THR A 65 -13.21 2.78 1.87
C THR A 65 -12.04 3.69 1.53
N PHE A 66 -11.21 4.03 2.51
CA PHE A 66 -10.02 4.84 2.31
C PHE A 66 -9.08 4.22 1.29
N MET A 67 -8.80 2.93 1.39
CA MET A 67 -7.87 2.23 0.49
C MET A 67 -8.38 2.10 -0.95
N SER A 68 -9.70 2.12 -1.15
CA SER A 68 -10.33 2.15 -2.49
C SER A 68 -10.61 3.56 -3.04
N SER A 69 -10.30 4.62 -2.27
CA SER A 69 -10.65 6.01 -2.62
C SER A 69 -9.80 6.61 -3.76
N GLY A 70 -8.71 5.96 -4.13
CA GLY A 70 -7.80 6.43 -5.16
C GLY A 70 -6.68 5.44 -5.47
N PRO A 71 -5.71 5.84 -6.31
CA PRO A 71 -4.59 4.99 -6.67
C PRO A 71 -3.67 4.70 -5.49
N VAL A 72 -3.14 3.49 -5.45
CA VAL A 72 -2.06 3.02 -4.58
C VAL A 72 -0.88 2.56 -5.43
N VAL A 73 0.31 2.52 -4.83
CA VAL A 73 1.55 2.02 -5.45
C VAL A 73 2.22 1.01 -4.54
#